data_AF-A0A6A6ZMI5-F1
#
_entry.id   AF-A0A6A6ZMI5-F1
#
_cell.length_a   1.000
_cell.length_b   1.000
_cell.length_c   1.000
_cell.angle_alpha   90.00
_cell.angle_beta   90.00
_cell.angle_gamma   90.00
#
_symmetry.space_group_name_H-M   'P 1'
#
loop_
_entity.id
_entity.type
_entity.pdbx_description
1 polymer ?
#
loop_
_entity_poly.entity_id
_entity_poly.type
_entity_poly.pdbx_seq_one_letter_code
_entity_poly.pdbx_strand_id
1 'polypeptide(L)'
;MSGASVLKEAIQRDDVDAIRSELSSQPEITQDELNEHLNSTMLQGSIVTIKLLLERGAKLNRSSFGKAIDRGEPAVFQMLIERGWDINSIKFRTSAVHLALSHETLLRWLLEHGADLNTPSQKLPGQSAATCATPLDHAARLPDTKAMDILLSHGARLDPEAIYYAI
;
A
#
# COMPACT_ATOMS: atom_id res chain seq x y z
N MET A 1 -12.71 32.35 -0.27
CA MET A 1 -12.27 30.94 -0.28
C MET A 1 -11.07 30.84 0.65
N SER A 2 -11.05 29.90 1.59
CA SER A 2 -9.87 29.65 2.43
C SER A 2 -8.78 28.95 1.63
N GLY A 3 -7.51 29.04 2.06
CA GLY A 3 -6.39 28.33 1.43
C GLY A 3 -6.62 26.80 1.35
N ALA A 4 -7.25 26.23 2.38
CA ALA A 4 -7.67 24.82 2.37
C ALA A 4 -8.65 24.47 1.24
N SER A 5 -9.59 25.37 0.91
CA SER A 5 -10.51 25.19 -0.22
C SER A 5 -9.79 25.25 -1.56
N VAL A 6 -8.84 26.17 -1.71
CA VAL A 6 -8.04 26.34 -2.93
C VAL A 6 -7.16 25.11 -3.18
N LEU A 7 -6.48 24.62 -2.14
CA LEU A 7 -5.67 23.41 -2.24
C LEU A 7 -6.51 22.20 -2.63
N LYS A 8 -7.69 22.04 -2.02
CA LYS A 8 -8.61 20.93 -2.34
C LYS A 8 -9.01 20.93 -3.81
N GLU A 9 -9.35 22.09 -4.37
CA GLU A 9 -9.69 22.23 -5.79
C GLU A 9 -8.51 21.93 -6.70
N ALA A 10 -7.31 22.42 -6.36
CA ALA A 10 -6.09 22.15 -7.10
C ALA A 10 -5.76 20.64 -7.13
N ILE A 11 -5.91 19.96 -6.00
CA ILE A 11 -5.73 18.51 -5.88
C ILE A 11 -6.76 17.74 -6.72
N GLN A 12 -8.03 18.16 -6.71
CA GLN A 12 -9.07 17.52 -7.52
C GLN A 12 -8.80 17.61 -9.02
N ARG A 13 -8.16 18.70 -9.46
CA ARG A 13 -7.76 18.91 -10.86
C ARG A 13 -6.38 18.33 -11.18
N ASP A 14 -5.67 17.80 -10.17
CA ASP A 14 -4.27 17.39 -10.23
C ASP A 14 -3.36 18.48 -10.82
N ASP A 15 -3.68 19.74 -10.51
CA ASP A 15 -2.91 20.92 -10.94
C ASP A 15 -1.67 21.06 -10.06
N VAL A 16 -0.60 20.39 -10.46
CA VAL A 16 0.66 20.31 -9.71
C VAL A 16 1.25 21.70 -9.41
N ASP A 17 1.12 22.66 -10.32
CA ASP A 17 1.68 23.99 -10.14
C ASP A 17 0.86 24.79 -9.13
N ALA A 18 -0.47 24.72 -9.19
CA ALA A 18 -1.34 25.32 -8.19
C ALA A 18 -1.14 24.66 -6.81
N ILE A 19 -1.01 23.33 -6.75
CA ILE A 19 -0.71 22.61 -5.50
C ILE A 19 0.64 23.08 -4.93
N ARG A 20 1.69 23.19 -5.75
CA ARG A 20 3.01 23.64 -5.29
C ARG A 20 2.97 25.08 -4.80
N SER A 21 2.28 25.95 -5.52
CA SER A 21 2.09 27.36 -5.15
C SER A 21 1.38 27.47 -3.81
N GLU A 22 0.24 26.79 -3.66
CA GLU A 22 -0.58 26.84 -2.45
C GLU A 22 0.13 26.21 -1.26
N LEU A 23 0.83 25.08 -1.43
CA LEU A 23 1.62 24.52 -0.33
C LEU A 23 2.76 25.47 0.07
N SER A 24 3.32 26.25 -0.86
CA SER A 24 4.44 27.15 -0.57
C SER A 24 4.02 28.48 0.08
N SER A 25 2.75 28.87 -0.03
CA SER A 25 2.24 30.10 0.60
C SER A 25 2.02 29.99 2.12
N GLN A 26 2.44 28.87 2.74
CA GLN A 26 2.23 28.53 4.16
C GLN A 26 0.76 28.70 4.62
N PRO A 27 -0.21 28.10 3.91
CA PRO A 27 -1.58 28.09 4.39
C PRO A 27 -1.66 27.38 5.74
N GLU A 28 -2.58 27.80 6.61
CA GLU A 28 -2.94 27.08 7.84
C GLU A 28 -3.64 25.75 7.46
N ILE A 29 -2.87 24.79 6.95
CA ILE A 29 -3.33 23.42 6.69
C ILE A 29 -3.00 22.59 7.92
N THR A 30 -4.03 21.98 8.49
CA THR A 30 -3.87 21.04 9.60
C THR A 30 -3.28 19.73 9.11
N GLN A 31 -2.62 18.99 10.01
CA GLN A 31 -2.11 17.65 9.69
C GLN A 31 -3.22 16.70 9.20
N ASP A 32 -4.44 16.84 9.73
CA ASP A 32 -5.58 16.00 9.36
C ASP A 32 -6.06 16.29 7.94
N GLU A 33 -6.16 17.57 7.55
CA GLU A 33 -6.45 17.95 6.16
C GLU A 33 -5.38 17.44 5.21
N LEU A 34 -4.10 17.55 5.58
CA LEU A 34 -2.99 17.05 4.78
C LEU A 34 -3.04 15.52 4.62
N ASN A 35 -3.40 14.79 5.68
CA ASN A 35 -3.61 13.35 5.63
C ASN A 35 -4.84 12.97 4.79
N GLU A 36 -5.91 13.75 4.86
CA GLU A 36 -7.12 13.54 4.07
C GLU A 36 -6.84 13.74 2.57
N HIS A 37 -6.09 14.78 2.22
CA HIS A 37 -5.61 15.05 0.86
C HIS A 37 -4.73 13.93 0.32
N LEU A 38 -3.79 13.41 1.13
CA LEU A 38 -3.02 12.23 0.75
C LEU A 38 -3.97 11.04 0.52
N ASN A 39 -4.87 10.79 1.47
CA ASN A 39 -5.82 9.68 1.39
C ASN A 39 -6.72 9.74 0.14
N SER A 40 -7.21 10.91 -0.27
CA SER A 40 -8.05 11.04 -1.47
C SER A 40 -7.25 10.90 -2.78
N THR A 41 -5.95 11.25 -2.77
CA THR A 41 -5.08 11.17 -3.95
C THR A 41 -4.43 9.82 -4.16
N MET A 42 -4.18 9.02 -3.10
CA MET A 42 -3.43 7.75 -3.22
C MET A 42 -3.96 6.79 -4.29
N LEU A 43 -5.27 6.75 -4.54
CA LEU A 43 -5.86 5.83 -5.50
C LEU A 43 -5.68 6.29 -6.96
N GLN A 44 -5.78 7.61 -7.23
CA GLN A 44 -5.93 8.12 -8.60
C GLN A 44 -5.12 9.39 -8.92
N GLY A 45 -4.62 10.12 -7.93
CA GLY A 45 -3.81 11.32 -8.15
C GLY A 45 -2.45 11.00 -8.76
N SER A 46 -1.77 11.98 -9.35
CA SER A 46 -0.42 11.75 -9.86
C SER A 46 0.58 11.41 -8.75
N ILE A 47 1.60 10.65 -9.11
CA ILE A 47 2.74 10.35 -8.24
C ILE A 47 3.40 11.65 -7.75
N VAL A 48 3.41 12.71 -8.58
CA VAL A 48 3.95 14.02 -8.22
C VAL A 48 3.14 14.67 -7.10
N THR A 49 1.81 14.65 -7.20
CA THR A 49 0.93 15.16 -6.13
C THR A 49 1.10 14.38 -4.83
N ILE A 50 1.12 13.04 -4.89
CA ILE A 50 1.38 12.18 -3.72
C ILE A 50 2.73 12.55 -3.08
N LYS A 51 3.77 12.69 -3.90
CA LYS A 51 5.12 13.05 -3.48
C LYS A 51 5.14 14.40 -2.77
N LEU A 52 4.51 15.42 -3.34
CA LEU A 52 4.43 16.76 -2.76
C LEU A 52 3.73 16.75 -1.40
N LEU A 53 2.60 16.04 -1.27
CA LEU A 53 1.87 15.95 0.00
C LEU A 53 2.72 15.28 1.09
N LEU A 54 3.43 14.19 0.75
CA LEU A 54 4.36 13.53 1.66
C LEU A 54 5.55 14.43 2.05
N GLU A 55 6.10 15.22 1.13
CA GLU A 55 7.15 16.22 1.41
C GLU A 55 6.69 17.30 2.39
N ARG A 56 5.38 17.60 2.41
CA ARG A 56 4.79 18.52 3.39
C ARG A 56 4.41 17.85 4.70
N GLY A 57 4.71 16.57 4.87
CA GLY A 57 4.52 15.84 6.12
C GLY A 57 3.19 15.09 6.20
N ALA A 58 2.49 14.86 5.08
CA ALA A 58 1.36 13.96 5.06
C ALA A 58 1.79 12.57 5.56
N LYS A 59 0.98 11.93 6.40
CA LYS A 59 1.32 10.62 6.99
C LYS A 59 0.48 9.53 6.35
N LEU A 60 1.14 8.46 5.88
CA LEU A 60 0.41 7.26 5.51
C LEU A 60 -0.30 6.65 6.73
N ASN A 61 -1.58 6.38 6.54
CA ASN A 61 -2.44 5.58 7.40
C ASN A 61 -2.92 4.32 6.66
N ARG A 62 -3.67 3.46 7.36
CA ARG A 62 -4.19 2.20 6.80
C ARG A 62 -5.04 2.41 5.53
N SER A 63 -5.85 3.47 5.49
CA SER A 63 -6.73 3.76 4.35
C SER A 63 -5.93 4.20 3.13
N SER A 64 -5.01 5.15 3.30
CA SER A 64 -4.13 5.62 2.23
C SER A 64 -3.21 4.50 1.70
N PHE A 65 -2.75 3.60 2.58
CA PHE A 65 -1.94 2.45 2.18
C PHE A 65 -2.75 1.41 1.42
N GLY A 66 -3.97 1.09 1.87
CA GLY A 66 -4.88 0.20 1.15
C GLY A 66 -5.15 0.70 -0.28
N LYS A 67 -5.43 2.00 -0.43
CA LYS A 67 -5.61 2.62 -1.75
C LYS A 67 -4.36 2.54 -2.64
N ALA A 68 -3.17 2.62 -2.06
CA ALA A 68 -1.93 2.44 -2.79
C ALA A 68 -1.81 1.00 -3.34
N ILE A 69 -2.23 0.01 -2.54
CA ILE A 69 -2.29 -1.39 -2.97
C ILE A 69 -3.32 -1.57 -4.07
N ASP A 70 -4.54 -1.06 -3.89
CA ASP A 70 -5.64 -1.16 -4.86
C ASP A 70 -5.27 -0.53 -6.20
N ARG A 71 -4.45 0.53 -6.18
CA ARG A 71 -3.88 1.14 -7.38
C ARG A 71 -2.93 0.19 -8.12
N GLY A 72 -2.22 -0.69 -7.42
CA GLY A 72 -1.40 -1.75 -8.01
C GLY A 72 -0.16 -1.26 -8.77
N GLU A 73 0.24 0.01 -8.61
CA GLU A 73 1.34 0.63 -9.35
C GLU A 73 2.65 0.63 -8.54
N PRO A 74 3.69 -0.12 -8.98
CA PRO A 74 4.99 -0.15 -8.30
C PRO A 74 5.64 1.21 -8.06
N ALA A 75 5.41 2.18 -8.97
CA ALA A 75 6.03 3.50 -8.88
C ALA A 75 5.64 4.28 -7.61
N VAL A 76 4.43 4.05 -7.07
CA VAL A 76 4.04 4.61 -5.77
C VAL A 76 4.88 3.99 -4.66
N PHE A 77 5.06 2.68 -4.65
CA PHE A 77 5.84 1.97 -3.63
C PHE A 77 7.33 2.27 -3.71
N GLN A 78 7.89 2.40 -4.93
CA GLN A 78 9.25 2.88 -5.16
C GLN A 78 9.46 4.24 -4.47
N MET A 79 8.55 5.19 -4.69
CA MET A 79 8.58 6.51 -4.06
C MET A 79 8.45 6.45 -2.52
N LEU A 80 7.66 5.50 -2.00
CA LEU A 80 7.55 5.27 -0.55
C LEU A 80 8.84 4.69 0.05
N ILE A 81 9.50 3.74 -0.63
CA ILE A 81 10.80 3.17 -0.20
C ILE A 81 11.87 4.26 -0.14
N GLU A 82 11.93 5.13 -1.16
CA GLU A 82 12.83 6.30 -1.18
C GLU A 82 12.63 7.25 0.01
N ARG A 83 11.45 7.19 0.65
CA ARG A 83 11.09 7.94 1.86
C ARG A 83 11.20 7.13 3.15
N GLY A 84 11.83 5.96 3.10
CA GLY A 84 12.06 5.11 4.26
C GLY A 84 10.87 4.25 4.65
N TRP A 85 9.90 4.02 3.77
CA TRP A 85 8.93 2.95 3.99
C TRP A 85 9.66 1.60 3.92
N ASP A 86 9.49 0.80 4.97
CA ASP A 86 10.00 -0.57 5.04
C ASP A 86 9.02 -1.50 4.31
N ILE A 87 9.53 -2.19 3.28
CA ILE A 87 8.77 -3.12 2.44
C ILE A 87 8.13 -4.27 3.24
N ASN A 88 8.74 -4.63 4.37
CA ASN A 88 8.29 -5.69 5.27
C ASN A 88 7.48 -5.13 6.46
N SER A 89 7.16 -3.83 6.45
CA SER A 89 6.42 -3.20 7.53
C SER A 89 5.02 -3.80 7.68
N ILE A 90 4.69 -4.17 8.91
CA ILE A 90 3.34 -4.57 9.34
C ILE A 90 2.61 -3.43 10.08
N LYS A 91 3.06 -2.18 9.92
CA LYS A 91 2.48 -1.00 10.58
C LYS A 91 0.96 -0.89 10.36
N PHE A 92 0.47 -1.35 9.21
CA PHE A 92 -0.95 -1.31 8.85
C PHE A 92 -1.70 -2.64 9.10
N ARG A 93 -1.15 -3.47 10.02
CA ARG A 93 -1.63 -4.81 10.43
C ARG A 93 -1.37 -5.95 9.46
N THR A 94 -1.11 -5.65 8.19
CA THR A 94 -0.85 -6.67 7.16
C THR A 94 0.32 -6.21 6.30
N SER A 95 1.22 -7.12 5.92
CA SER A 95 2.32 -6.78 5.01
C SER A 95 1.82 -6.51 3.59
N ALA A 96 2.58 -5.73 2.82
CA ALA A 96 2.23 -5.37 1.45
C ALA A 96 2.00 -6.61 0.57
N VAL A 97 2.84 -7.64 0.72
CA VAL A 97 2.75 -8.89 -0.07
C VAL A 97 1.40 -9.58 0.09
N HIS A 98 0.84 -9.63 1.31
CA HIS A 98 -0.50 -10.23 1.51
C HIS A 98 -1.62 -9.42 0.87
N LEU A 99 -1.48 -8.09 0.82
CA LEU A 99 -2.49 -7.21 0.25
C LEU A 99 -2.40 -7.17 -1.28
N ALA A 100 -1.21 -7.40 -1.84
CA ALA A 100 -0.95 -7.33 -3.28
C ALA A 100 -1.25 -8.64 -4.04
N LEU A 101 -1.85 -9.66 -3.40
CA LEU A 101 -2.07 -10.97 -4.04
C LEU A 101 -2.95 -10.89 -5.31
N SER A 102 -3.89 -9.95 -5.36
CA SER A 102 -4.72 -9.68 -6.56
C SER A 102 -4.05 -8.76 -7.59
N HIS A 103 -2.83 -8.28 -7.32
CA HIS A 103 -2.13 -7.30 -8.13
C HIS A 103 -0.79 -7.87 -8.62
N GLU A 104 -0.81 -8.69 -9.67
CA GLU A 104 0.35 -9.42 -10.19
C GLU A 104 1.61 -8.55 -10.36
N THR A 105 1.46 -7.39 -11.00
CA THR A 105 2.59 -6.45 -11.24
C THR A 105 3.19 -5.94 -9.95
N LEU A 106 2.34 -5.55 -8.99
CA LEU A 106 2.80 -5.08 -7.68
C LEU A 106 3.41 -6.22 -6.87
N LEU A 107 2.80 -7.41 -6.89
CA LEU A 107 3.28 -8.59 -6.18
C LEU A 107 4.69 -8.98 -6.66
N ARG A 108 4.91 -9.09 -7.97
CA ARG A 108 6.24 -9.36 -8.53
C ARG A 108 7.26 -8.32 -8.11
N TRP A 109 6.91 -7.04 -8.25
CA TRP A 109 7.80 -5.96 -7.87
C TRP A 109 8.17 -6.02 -6.38
N LEU A 110 7.21 -6.26 -5.48
CA LEU A 110 7.46 -6.41 -4.05
C LEU A 110 8.46 -7.55 -3.78
N LEU A 111 8.27 -8.72 -4.40
CA LEU A 111 9.14 -9.88 -4.23
C LEU A 111 10.55 -9.64 -4.77
N GLU A 112 10.66 -9.01 -5.94
CA GLU A 112 11.95 -8.63 -6.55
C GLU A 112 12.72 -7.60 -5.70
N HIS A 113 12.02 -6.81 -4.89
CA HIS A 113 12.58 -5.78 -4.02
C HIS A 113 12.73 -6.25 -2.56
N GLY A 114 12.67 -7.57 -2.32
CA GLY A 114 13.03 -8.17 -1.02
C GLY A 114 11.89 -8.24 -0.02
N ALA A 115 10.63 -8.20 -0.48
CA ALA A 115 9.51 -8.46 0.40
C ALA A 115 9.51 -9.93 0.87
N ASP A 116 9.35 -10.13 2.18
CA ASP A 116 9.40 -11.42 2.83
C ASP A 116 8.10 -12.20 2.58
N LEU A 117 8.21 -13.19 1.70
CA LEU A 117 7.15 -14.11 1.31
C LEU A 117 6.74 -15.11 2.40
N ASN A 118 7.43 -15.13 3.55
CA ASN A 118 7.07 -15.92 4.73
C ASN A 118 6.50 -15.07 5.85
N THR A 119 6.31 -13.76 5.64
CA THR A 119 5.72 -12.89 6.66
C THR A 119 4.38 -13.49 7.09
N PRO A 120 4.11 -13.76 8.37
CA PRO A 120 2.81 -14.23 8.80
C PRO A 120 1.79 -13.09 8.77
N SER A 121 0.56 -13.37 8.36
CA SER A 121 -0.56 -12.46 8.58
C SER A 121 -0.76 -12.19 10.08
N GLN A 122 -1.18 -10.98 10.47
CA GLN A 122 -1.51 -10.72 11.88
C GLN A 122 -2.71 -11.58 12.31
N LYS A 123 -2.61 -12.15 13.52
CA LYS A 123 -3.74 -12.79 14.20
C LYS A 123 -4.88 -11.80 14.36
N LEU A 124 -6.05 -12.13 13.82
CA LEU A 124 -7.28 -11.49 14.26
C LEU A 124 -7.69 -12.06 15.63
N PRO A 125 -8.31 -11.28 16.53
CA PRO A 125 -8.85 -11.79 17.77
C PRO A 125 -9.80 -12.97 17.50
N GLY A 126 -9.60 -14.09 18.18
CA GLY A 126 -10.42 -15.31 18.01
C GLY A 126 -9.90 -16.31 16.97
N GLN A 127 -8.80 -16.02 16.26
CA GLN A 127 -8.13 -17.00 15.41
C GLN A 127 -7.14 -17.87 16.20
N SER A 128 -7.15 -19.19 15.94
CA SER A 128 -6.23 -20.15 16.58
C SER A 128 -4.77 -19.83 16.26
N ALA A 129 -3.85 -20.18 17.16
CA ALA A 129 -2.42 -19.99 16.94
C ALA A 129 -1.88 -20.65 15.66
N ALA A 130 -2.59 -21.65 15.12
CA ALA A 130 -2.28 -22.35 13.88
C ALA A 130 -2.72 -21.62 12.58
N THR A 131 -3.32 -20.42 12.67
CA THR A 131 -3.92 -19.72 11.50
C THR A 131 -3.20 -18.43 11.09
N CYS A 132 -1.93 -18.27 11.45
CA CYS A 132 -1.09 -17.27 10.80
C CYS A 132 -0.79 -17.74 9.37
N ALA A 133 -1.64 -17.38 8.41
CA ALA A 133 -1.43 -17.71 7.01
C ALA A 133 -0.23 -16.94 6.46
N THR A 134 0.68 -17.64 5.77
CA THR A 134 1.67 -17.03 4.89
C THR A 134 0.97 -16.42 3.66
N PRO A 135 1.64 -15.57 2.86
CA PRO A 135 1.16 -15.14 1.56
C PRO A 135 0.72 -16.30 0.67
N LEU A 136 1.44 -17.42 0.69
CA LEU A 136 1.12 -18.60 -0.10
C LEU A 136 -0.16 -19.29 0.40
N ASP A 137 -0.34 -19.45 1.72
CA ASP A 137 -1.57 -20.00 2.31
C ASP A 137 -2.79 -19.11 2.04
N HIS A 138 -2.58 -17.80 1.92
CA HIS A 138 -3.62 -16.87 1.51
C HIS A 138 -3.93 -17.03 0.02
N ALA A 139 -2.91 -17.06 -0.83
CA ALA A 139 -3.08 -17.24 -2.28
C ALA A 139 -3.79 -18.56 -2.62
N ALA A 140 -3.51 -19.65 -1.90
CA ALA A 140 -4.14 -20.96 -2.11
C ALA A 140 -5.67 -20.95 -1.87
N ARG A 141 -6.19 -19.97 -1.13
CA ARG A 141 -7.63 -19.80 -0.85
C ARG A 141 -8.31 -18.83 -1.82
N LEU A 142 -7.55 -18.21 -2.73
CA LEU A 142 -8.09 -17.32 -3.73
C LEU A 142 -8.53 -18.12 -4.96
N PRO A 143 -9.58 -17.68 -5.69
CA PRO A 143 -9.97 -18.32 -6.95
C PRO A 143 -8.91 -18.23 -8.05
N ASP A 144 -8.04 -17.21 -7.99
CA ASP A 144 -6.99 -16.97 -8.97
C ASP A 144 -5.66 -17.61 -8.52
N THR A 145 -5.16 -18.56 -9.29
CA THR A 145 -3.92 -19.28 -9.00
C THR A 145 -2.66 -18.48 -9.34
N LYS A 146 -2.76 -17.37 -10.07
CA LYS A 146 -1.58 -16.62 -10.52
C LYS A 146 -0.73 -16.09 -9.36
N ALA A 147 -1.37 -15.64 -8.28
CA ALA A 147 -0.65 -15.21 -7.08
C ALA A 147 0.19 -16.35 -6.49
N MET A 148 -0.38 -17.56 -6.47
CA MET A 148 0.29 -18.77 -6.03
C MET A 148 1.47 -19.10 -6.96
N ASP A 149 1.29 -19.05 -8.27
CA ASP A 149 2.35 -19.30 -9.25
C ASP A 149 3.51 -18.30 -9.10
N ILE A 150 3.20 -17.02 -8.90
CA ILE A 150 4.20 -15.97 -8.65
C ILE A 150 4.99 -16.29 -7.38
N LEU A 151 4.32 -16.56 -6.26
CA LEU A 151 4.96 -16.86 -4.98
C LEU A 151 5.85 -18.10 -5.08
N LEU A 152 5.38 -19.17 -5.71
CA LEU A 152 6.17 -20.39 -5.95
C LEU A 152 7.40 -20.10 -6.82
N SER A 153 7.27 -19.29 -7.88
CA SER A 153 8.42 -18.91 -8.73
C SER A 153 9.48 -18.10 -8.00
N HIS A 154 9.10 -17.40 -6.93
CA HIS A 154 10.01 -16.64 -6.06
C HIS A 154 10.46 -17.43 -4.82
N GLY A 155 10.22 -18.75 -4.78
CA GLY A 155 10.76 -19.64 -3.75
C GLY A 155 9.89 -19.81 -2.50
N ALA A 156 8.62 -19.40 -2.55
CA ALA A 156 7.68 -19.75 -1.50
C ALA A 156 7.54 -21.27 -1.39
N ARG A 157 7.61 -21.79 -0.16
CA ARG A 157 7.46 -23.23 0.12
C ARG A 157 6.07 -23.47 0.65
N LEU A 158 5.36 -24.40 0.04
CA LEU A 158 4.09 -24.89 0.55
C LEU A 158 4.34 -25.67 1.84
N ASP A 159 3.70 -25.27 2.93
CA ASP A 159 3.66 -26.10 4.14
C ASP A 159 2.80 -27.34 3.82
N PRO A 160 3.32 -28.58 4.01
CA PRO A 160 2.54 -29.79 3.82
C PRO A 160 1.21 -29.80 4.59
N GLU A 161 1.13 -29.13 5.74
CA GLU A 161 -0.13 -29.02 6.51
C GLU A 161 -1.16 -28.11 5.86
N ALA A 162 -0.75 -27.11 5.06
CA ALA A 162 -1.65 -26.19 4.36
C ALA A 162 -2.41 -26.88 3.21
N ILE A 163 -1.83 -27.92 2.59
CA ILE A 163 -2.46 -28.73 1.53
C ILE A 163 -3.73 -29.43 2.06
N TYR A 164 -3.73 -29.81 3.33
CA TYR A 164 -4.85 -30.53 3.95
C TYR A 164 -6.15 -29.71 4.01
N TYR A 165 -6.05 -28.38 3.96
CA TYR A 165 -7.19 -27.47 4.06
C TYR A 165 -7.68 -26.92 2.70
N ALA A 166 -7.06 -27.34 1.59
CA ALA A 166 -7.37 -26.86 0.24
C ALA A 166 -8.25 -27.82 -0.60
N ILE A 167 -8.76 -28.89 0.01
CA ILE A 167 -9.68 -29.89 -0.55
C ILE A 167 -11.01 -29.88 0.19
#